data_AF-A0A2T0LUD9-F1
#
_entry.id   AF-A0A2T0LUD9-F1
#
_cell.length_a   1.000
_cell.length_b   1.000
_cell.length_c   1.000
_cell.angle_alpha   90.00
_cell.angle_beta   90.00
_cell.angle_gamma   90.00
#
_symmetry.space_group_name_H-M   'P 1'
#
loop_
_entity.id
_entity.type
_entity.pdbx_description
1 polymer ?
#
loop_
_entity_poly.entity_id
_entity_poly.type
_entity_poly.pdbx_seq_one_letter_code
_entity_poly.pdbx_strand_id
1 'polypeptide(L)'
;MYTVCMARLNVYLPDELAERAKSAELNVSALAQAAIADALQRRATDAWLAALPEPRGTVSHRAALDALDEARDECAGESGA
;
A
#
# COMPACT_ATOMS: atom_id res chain seq x y z
N MET A 1 15.24 22.56 -1.29
CA MET A 1 15.57 21.92 -2.58
C MET A 1 15.80 20.45 -2.31
N TYR A 2 14.88 19.58 -2.71
CA TYR A 2 15.04 18.13 -2.58
C TYR A 2 15.42 17.61 -3.96
N THR A 3 16.69 17.24 -4.15
CA THR A 3 17.12 16.54 -5.36
C THR A 3 16.60 15.11 -5.26
N VAL A 4 15.68 14.75 -6.14
CA VAL A 4 15.31 13.34 -6.36
C VAL A 4 16.54 12.65 -6.94
N CYS A 5 17.35 12.01 -6.10
CA CYS A 5 18.41 11.12 -6.56
C CYS A 5 17.77 9.87 -7.18
N MET A 6 17.76 9.78 -8.50
CA MET A 6 17.43 8.53 -9.18
C MET A 6 18.63 7.59 -9.09
N ALA A 7 18.53 6.57 -8.24
CA ALA A 7 19.51 5.49 -8.20
C ALA A 7 19.48 4.72 -9.53
N ARG A 8 20.61 4.67 -10.24
CA ARG A 8 20.74 3.91 -11.48
C ARG A 8 20.90 2.43 -11.15
N LEU A 9 19.90 1.62 -11.50
CA LEU A 9 19.89 0.18 -11.33
C LEU A 9 20.02 -0.51 -12.70
N ASN A 10 21.04 -1.35 -12.88
CA ASN A 10 21.11 -2.23 -14.05
C ASN A 10 20.31 -3.50 -13.75
N VAL A 11 19.31 -3.79 -14.57
CA VAL A 11 18.47 -4.99 -14.47
C VAL A 11 18.75 -5.87 -15.67
N TYR A 12 19.01 -7.15 -15.43
CA TYR A 12 19.17 -8.13 -16.49
C TYR A 12 17.80 -8.70 -16.87
N LEU A 13 17.48 -8.65 -18.15
CA LEU A 13 16.27 -9.24 -18.72
C LEU A 13 16.66 -10.32 -19.74
N PRO A 14 15.86 -11.38 -19.90
CA PRO A 14 16.03 -12.33 -21.00
C PRO A 14 15.93 -11.61 -22.35
N ASP A 15 16.75 -12.02 -23.32
CA ASP A 15 16.83 -11.38 -24.65
C ASP A 15 15.46 -11.31 -25.35
N GLU A 16 14.68 -12.39 -25.26
CA GLU A 16 13.30 -12.47 -25.79
C GLU A 16 12.37 -11.38 -25.21
N LEU A 17 12.56 -11.05 -23.93
CA LEU A 17 11.79 -10.03 -23.22
C LEU A 17 12.28 -8.62 -23.58
N ALA A 18 13.60 -8.45 -23.74
CA ALA A 18 14.19 -7.21 -24.18
C ALA A 18 13.76 -6.83 -25.61
N GLU A 19 13.77 -7.80 -26.54
CA GLU A 19 13.33 -7.59 -27.92
C GLU A 19 11.84 -7.27 -28.01
N ARG A 20 10.99 -7.95 -27.23
CA ARG A 20 9.56 -7.62 -27.16
C ARG A 20 9.31 -6.24 -26.55
N ALA A 21 10.05 -5.87 -25.50
CA ALA A 21 9.92 -4.56 -24.89
C ALA A 21 10.36 -3.44 -25.84
N LYS A 22 11.46 -3.67 -26.57
CA LYS A 22 11.97 -2.73 -27.58
C LYS A 22 11.03 -2.60 -28.77
N SER A 23 10.50 -3.72 -29.27
CA SER A 23 9.51 -3.72 -30.36
C SER A 23 8.19 -3.05 -29.97
N ALA A 24 7.86 -3.03 -28.69
CA ALA A 24 6.67 -2.37 -28.15
C ALA A 24 6.93 -0.93 -27.66
N GLU A 25 8.15 -0.40 -27.86
CA GLU A 25 8.60 0.90 -27.35
C GLU A 25 8.32 1.13 -25.86
N LEU A 26 8.33 0.04 -25.08
CA LEU A 26 8.00 0.08 -23.67
C LEU A 26 9.14 0.74 -22.88
N ASN A 27 8.78 1.70 -22.04
CA ASN A 27 9.71 2.30 -21.09
C ASN A 27 9.98 1.30 -19.95
N VAL A 28 10.99 0.45 -20.15
CA VAL A 28 11.40 -0.60 -19.22
C VAL A 28 11.73 -0.03 -17.83
N SER A 29 12.29 1.18 -17.77
CA SER A 29 12.59 1.85 -16.49
C SER A 29 11.31 2.22 -15.74
N ALA A 30 10.31 2.79 -16.41
CA ALA A 30 9.02 3.11 -15.81
C ALA A 30 8.27 1.83 -15.36
N LEU A 31 8.32 0.78 -16.18
CA LEU A 31 7.70 -0.50 -15.84
C LEU A 31 8.38 -1.16 -14.62
N ALA A 32 9.71 -1.16 -14.59
CA ALA A 32 10.47 -1.67 -13.45
C ALA A 32 10.18 -0.87 -12.18
N GLN A 33 10.13 0.47 -12.27
CA GLN A 33 9.77 1.31 -11.13
C GLN A 33 8.36 1.03 -10.60
N ALA A 34 7.37 0.91 -11.49
CA ALA A 34 6.00 0.59 -11.11
C ALA A 34 5.90 -0.81 -10.46
N ALA A 35 6.57 -1.81 -11.02
CA ALA A 35 6.60 -3.15 -10.48
C ALA A 35 7.28 -3.21 -9.10
N ILE A 36 8.38 -2.49 -8.91
CA ILE A 36 9.07 -2.40 -7.62
C ILE A 36 8.19 -1.69 -6.59
N ALA A 37 7.55 -0.57 -6.95
CA ALA A 37 6.65 0.16 -6.06
C ALA A 37 5.45 -0.71 -5.63
N ASP A 38 4.83 -1.43 -6.56
CA ASP A 38 3.72 -2.33 -6.27
C ASP A 38 4.16 -3.50 -5.37
N ALA A 39 5.31 -4.10 -5.64
CA ALA A 39 5.86 -5.16 -4.79
C ALA A 39 6.18 -4.67 -3.36
N LEU A 40 6.71 -3.45 -3.23
CA LEU A 40 6.96 -2.82 -1.93
C LEU A 40 5.65 -2.52 -1.20
N GLN A 41 4.64 -2.02 -1.90
CA GLN A 41 3.33 -1.75 -1.30
C GLN A 41 2.68 -3.03 -0.77
N ARG A 42 2.71 -4.12 -1.54
CA ARG A 42 2.22 -5.43 -1.09
C ARG A 42 2.94 -5.90 0.17
N ARG A 43 4.28 -5.82 0.17
CA ARG A 43 5.08 -6.19 1.36
C ARG A 43 4.83 -5.28 2.55
N ALA A 44 4.58 -3.99 2.32
CA ALA A 44 4.22 -3.06 3.39
C ALA A 44 2.85 -3.40 3.98
N THR A 45 1.87 -3.77 3.14
CA THR A 45 0.58 -4.28 3.59
C THR A 45 0.73 -5.57 4.39
N ASP A 46 1.53 -6.53 3.91
CA ASP A 46 1.79 -7.79 4.62
C ASP A 46 2.51 -7.56 5.96
N ALA A 47 3.50 -6.66 5.98
CA ALA A 47 4.20 -6.28 7.20
C ALA A 47 3.29 -5.56 8.19
N TRP A 48 2.40 -4.69 7.71
CA TRP A 48 1.38 -4.05 8.54
C TRP A 48 0.39 -5.07 9.10
N LEU A 49 -0.09 -6.01 8.29
CA LEU A 49 -0.96 -7.11 8.73
C LEU A 49 -0.28 -7.97 9.79
N ALA A 50 1.00 -8.30 9.60
CA ALA A 50 1.79 -9.07 10.56
C ALA A 50 2.07 -8.29 11.86
N ALA A 51 2.06 -6.96 11.81
CA ALA A 51 2.22 -6.11 12.99
C ALA A 51 0.90 -5.91 13.77
N LEU A 52 -0.24 -6.35 13.22
CA LEU A 52 -1.50 -6.28 13.95
C LEU A 52 -1.45 -7.29 15.13
N PRO A 53 -1.85 -6.87 16.33
CA PRO A 53 -1.98 -7.79 17.45
C PRO A 53 -3.01 -8.86 17.13
N GLU A 54 -2.78 -10.09 17.61
CA GLU A 54 -3.76 -11.17 17.41
C GLU A 54 -5.15 -10.73 17.91
N PRO A 55 -6.21 -10.96 17.12
CA PRO A 55 -7.54 -10.53 17.47
C PRO A 55 -7.95 -11.19 18.78
N ARG A 56 -8.21 -10.37 19.81
CA ARG A 56 -8.57 -10.82 21.17
C ARG A 56 -9.96 -11.47 21.26
N GLY A 57 -10.67 -11.59 20.15
CA GLY A 57 -11.99 -12.20 20.02
C GLY A 57 -12.71 -11.75 18.76
N THR A 58 -13.72 -12.50 18.34
CA THR A 58 -14.62 -12.12 17.24
C THR A 58 -15.69 -11.15 17.75
N VAL A 59 -15.62 -9.90 17.32
CA VAL A 59 -16.67 -8.90 17.58
C VAL A 59 -17.69 -8.95 16.44
N SER A 60 -18.98 -8.98 16.79
CA SER A 60 -20.03 -8.93 15.77
C SER A 60 -20.08 -7.56 15.11
N HIS A 61 -20.38 -7.51 13.80
CA HIS A 61 -20.48 -6.26 13.05
C HIS A 61 -21.42 -5.25 13.71
N ARG A 62 -22.55 -5.72 14.25
CA ARG A 62 -23.52 -4.89 14.95
C ARG A 62 -22.94 -4.26 16.22
N ALA A 63 -22.25 -5.04 17.06
CA ALA A 63 -21.62 -4.53 18.27
C ALA A 63 -20.52 -3.48 17.97
N ALA A 64 -19.82 -3.60 16.84
CA ALA A 64 -18.85 -2.60 16.41
C ALA A 64 -19.51 -1.30 15.93
N LEU A 65 -20.65 -1.38 15.24
CA LEU A 65 -21.42 -0.20 14.83
C LEU A 65 -22.05 0.50 16.02
N ASP A 66 -22.65 -0.25 16.95
CA ASP A 66 -23.26 0.31 18.16
C ASP A 66 -22.22 1.09 18.99
N ALA A 67 -21.01 0.56 19.15
CA ALA A 67 -19.92 1.26 19.85
C ALA A 67 -19.41 2.50 19.10
N LEU A 68 -19.45 2.51 17.77
CA LEU A 68 -19.04 3.66 16.96
C LEU A 68 -20.08 4.78 17.02
N ASP A 69 -21.37 4.42 17.00
CA ASP A 69 -22.48 5.35 17.14
C ASP A 69 -22.50 5.96 18.55
N GLU A 70 -22.27 5.16 19.59
CA GLU A 70 -22.11 5.64 20.97
C GLU A 70 -20.97 6.67 21.09
N ALA A 71 -19.78 6.37 20.56
CA ALA A 71 -18.65 7.30 20.57
C ALA A 71 -18.90 8.59 19.75
N ARG A 72 -19.68 8.48 18.66
CA ARG A 72 -20.09 9.65 17.86
C ARG A 72 -21.03 10.55 18.64
N ASP A 73 -22.00 9.97 19.35
CA ASP A 73 -22.96 10.71 20.16
C ASP A 73 -22.27 11.41 21.34
N GLU A 74 -21.28 10.76 21.97
CA GLU A 74 -20.42 11.38 23.00
C GLU A 74 -19.65 12.60 22.45
N CYS A 75 -18.95 12.45 21.31
CA CYS A 75 -18.22 13.55 20.67
C CYS A 75 -19.14 14.69 20.18
N ALA A 76 -20.36 14.38 19.76
CA ALA A 76 -21.36 15.36 19.34
C ALA A 76 -21.96 16.11 20.55
N GLY A 77 -22.09 15.44 21.69
CA GLY A 77 -22.53 16.04 22.96
C GLY A 77 -21.50 17.00 23.57
N GLU A 78 -20.20 16.80 23.33
CA GLU A 78 -19.12 17.64 23.88
C GLU A 78 -18.81 18.91 23.05
N SER A 79 -19.31 19.02 21.82
CA SER A 79 -19.12 20.22 20.97
C SER A 79 -20.21 21.29 21.15
N GLY A 80 -21.13 21.09 22.10
CA GLY A 80 -22.22 22.01 22.42
C GLY A 80 -22.17 22.53 23.86
N ALA A 81 -21.11 23.25 24.24
CA ALA A 81 -21.05 24.04 25.47
C ALA A 81 -20.35 25.38 25.21
#